data_AF-A0ABD6DP79-F1
#
_entry.id   AF-A0ABD6DP79-F1
#
_cell.length_a   1.000
_cell.length_b   1.000
_cell.length_c   1.000
_cell.angle_alpha   90.00
_cell.angle_beta   90.00
_cell.angle_gamma   90.00
#
_symmetry.space_group_name_H-M   'P 1'
#
loop_
_entity.id
_entity.type
_entity.pdbx_description
1 polymer ?
#
loop_
_entity_poly.entity_id
_entity_poly.type
_entity_poly.pdbx_seq_one_letter_code
_entity_poly.pdbx_strand_id
1 'polypeptide(L)' 'MPDTEPVANTALDPQTLQFLDGQAETLDTTRDDLLQRLVAHYRTACESGLSCPHCNNELLIDI' A
#
# COMPACT_ATOMS: atom_id res chain seq x y z
N MET A 1 -19.87 -17.61 15.35
CA MET A 1 -19.28 -17.80 14.01
C MET A 1 -18.16 -16.78 13.90
N PRO A 2 -16.90 -17.16 13.64
CA PRO A 2 -15.89 -16.16 13.33
C PRO A 2 -16.18 -15.60 11.95
N ASP A 3 -16.34 -14.28 11.89
CA ASP A 3 -16.51 -13.48 10.69
C ASP A 3 -15.15 -13.47 9.97
N THR A 4 -14.98 -14.33 8.97
CA THR A 4 -13.76 -14.34 8.16
C THR A 4 -13.84 -13.19 7.18
N GLU A 5 -13.25 -12.05 7.55
CA GLU A 5 -13.08 -10.90 6.67
C GLU A 5 -12.46 -11.36 5.33
N PRO A 6 -12.91 -10.84 4.17
CA PRO A 6 -12.34 -11.20 2.89
C PRO A 6 -10.90 -10.69 2.81
N VAL A 7 -9.94 -11.55 3.12
CA VAL A 7 -8.54 -11.33 2.77
C VAL A 7 -8.46 -11.33 1.25
N ALA A 8 -8.37 -10.14 0.66
CA ALA A 8 -8.04 -9.95 -0.75
C ALA A 8 -6.64 -10.53 -0.99
N ASN A 9 -6.57 -11.82 -1.26
CA ASN A 9 -5.36 -12.50 -1.70
C ASN A 9 -5.14 -12.17 -3.19
N THR A 10 -4.89 -10.90 -3.47
CA THR A 10 -4.30 -10.50 -4.75
C THR A 10 -2.86 -10.97 -4.68
N ALA A 11 -2.57 -12.12 -5.31
CA ALA A 11 -1.22 -12.64 -5.36
C ALA A 11 -0.31 -11.60 -6.03
N LEU A 12 0.48 -10.90 -5.22
CA LEU A 12 1.48 -9.98 -5.71
C LEU A 12 2.54 -10.78 -6.47
N ASP A 13 3.00 -10.24 -7.60
CA ASP A 13 4.07 -10.85 -8.36
C ASP A 13 5.33 -11.01 -7.49
N PRO A 14 6.07 -12.14 -7.61
CA PRO A 14 7.27 -12.41 -6.82
C PRO A 14 8.35 -11.32 -6.89
N GLN A 15 8.47 -10.57 -7.99
CA GLN A 15 9.39 -9.44 -8.09
C GLN A 15 8.94 -8.27 -7.21
N THR A 16 7.62 -8.05 -7.12
CA THR A 16 7.04 -7.01 -6.25
C THR A 16 7.25 -7.37 -4.79
N LEU A 17 7.09 -8.65 -4.42
CA LEU A 17 7.36 -9.10 -3.06
C LEU A 17 8.83 -8.90 -2.67
N GLN A 18 9.78 -9.28 -3.54
CA GLN A 18 11.21 -9.04 -3.30
C GLN A 18 11.55 -7.56 -3.13
N PHE A 19 10.94 -6.69 -3.95
CA PHE A 19 11.12 -5.25 -3.79
C PHE A 19 10.61 -4.76 -2.43
N LEU A 20 9.40 -5.18 -2.04
CA LEU A 20 8.81 -4.79 -0.75
C LEU A 20 9.62 -5.30 0.44
N ASP A 21 10.15 -6.52 0.38
CA ASP A 21 11.03 -7.06 1.42
C ASP A 21 12.34 -6.24 1.53
N GLY A 22 13.00 -5.91 0.41
CA GLY A 22 14.21 -5.09 0.43
C GLY A 22 13.97 -3.66 0.96
N GLN A 23 12.81 -3.08 0.67
CA GLN A 23 12.42 -1.78 1.22
C GLN A 23 12.12 -1.87 2.72
N ALA A 24 11.50 -2.96 3.18
CA ALA A 24 11.23 -3.20 4.59
C ALA A 24 12.53 -3.36 5.40
N GLU A 25 13.51 -4.11 4.87
CA GLU A 25 14.84 -4.25 5.47
C GLU A 25 15.57 -2.90 5.56
N THR A 26 15.51 -2.08 4.50
CA THR A 26 16.15 -0.75 4.47
C THR A 26 15.56 0.20 5.52
N LEU A 27 14.28 0.04 5.82
CA LEU A 27 13.54 0.89 6.76
C LEU A 27 13.44 0.29 8.18
N ASP A 28 14.13 -0.83 8.44
CA ASP A 28 14.06 -1.58 9.70
C ASP A 28 12.62 -1.85 10.14
N THR A 29 11.78 -2.28 9.19
CA THR A 29 10.37 -2.61 9.43
C THR A 29 9.98 -3.94 8.79
N THR A 30 8.73 -4.36 9.01
CA THR A 30 8.16 -5.55 8.36
C THR A 30 7.42 -5.17 7.09
N ARG A 31 7.34 -6.10 6.14
CA ARG A 31 6.56 -5.93 4.90
C ARG A 31 5.08 -5.60 5.18
N ASP A 32 4.50 -6.18 6.23
CA ASP A 32 3.12 -5.92 6.63
C ASP A 32 2.92 -4.48 7.10
N ASP A 33 3.79 -4.00 8.00
CA ASP A 33 3.76 -2.60 8.47
C ASP A 33 3.99 -1.61 7.30
N LEU A 34 4.89 -1.94 6.37
CA LEU A 34 5.12 -1.13 5.17
C LEU A 34 3.87 -1.04 4.28
N LEU A 35 3.19 -2.16 4.06
CA LEU A 35 1.93 -2.20 3.31
C LEU A 35 0.82 -1.42 4.04
N GLN A 36 0.68 -1.58 5.36
CA GLN A 36 -0.29 -0.83 6.14
C GLN A 36 -0.06 0.68 6.06
N ARG A 37 1.20 1.13 6.15
CA ARG A 37 1.56 2.55 5.98
C ARG A 37 1.21 3.05 4.59
N LEU A 38 1.48 2.26 3.55
CA LEU A 38 1.20 2.62 2.17
C LEU A 38 -0.31 2.73 1.91
N VAL A 39 -1.10 1.78 2.43
CA VAL A 39 -2.57 1.82 2.37
C VAL A 39 -3.14 2.98 3.16
N ALA A 40 -2.61 3.27 4.36
CA ALA A 40 -3.06 4.40 5.17
C ALA A 40 -2.76 5.74 4.50
N HIS A 41 -1.57 5.88 3.89
CA HIS A 41 -1.20 7.05 3.10
C HIS A 41 -2.13 7.21 1.89
N TYR A 42 -2.39 6.12 1.18
CA TYR A 42 -3.29 6.10 0.04
C TYR A 42 -4.71 6.53 0.42
N ARG A 43 -5.26 5.96 1.50
CA ARG A 43 -6.59 6.31 2.01
C ARG A 43 -6.65 7.80 2.39
N THR A 44 -5.64 8.29 3.09
CA THR A 44 -5.54 9.72 3.46
C THR A 44 -5.52 10.62 2.22
N ALA A 45 -4.80 10.22 1.17
CA ALA A 45 -4.75 10.95 -0.10
C ALA A 45 -6.11 10.98 -0.81
N CYS A 46 -6.82 9.84 -0.87
CA CYS A 46 -8.18 9.78 -1.43
C CYS A 46 -9.18 10.63 -0.63
N GLU A 47 -9.18 10.52 0.71
CA GLU A 47 -10.12 11.24 1.58
C GLU A 47 -9.88 12.75 1.59
N SER A 48 -8.63 13.17 1.42
CA SER A 48 -8.26 14.58 1.35
C SER A 48 -8.44 15.19 -0.04
N GLY A 49 -8.88 14.40 -1.05
CA GLY A 49 -9.01 14.83 -2.44
C GLY A 49 -7.67 15.18 -3.08
N LEU A 50 -6.61 14.43 -2.75
CA LEU A 50 -5.24 14.85 -3.00
C LEU A 50 -4.58 14.14 -4.18
N SER A 51 -4.32 14.98 -5.17
CA SER A 51 -3.06 15.04 -5.89
C SER A 51 -1.85 14.49 -5.13
N CYS A 52 -0.99 13.77 -5.82
CA CYS A 52 0.27 13.24 -5.33
C CYS A 52 1.10 14.34 -4.62
N PRO A 53 1.54 14.16 -3.38
CA PRO A 53 2.26 15.19 -2.63
C PRO A 53 3.65 15.51 -3.20
N HIS A 54 4.20 14.67 -4.08
CA HIS A 54 5.51 14.89 -4.68
C HIS A 54 5.46 15.72 -5.98
N CYS A 55 4.41 15.53 -6.79
CA CYS A 55 4.29 16.17 -8.10
C CYS A 55 2.99 16.98 -8.29
N ASN A 56 2.13 17.01 -7.27
CA ASN A 56 0.81 17.65 -7.25
C ASN A 56 -0.11 17.25 -8.42
N ASN A 57 0.19 16.14 -9.09
CA ASN A 57 -0.68 15.56 -10.11
C ASN A 57 -1.81 14.80 -9.44
N GLU A 58 -3.03 14.90 -9.97
CA GLU A 58 -4.14 14.04 -9.56
C GLU A 58 -3.72 12.57 -9.62
N LEU A 59 -3.87 11.87 -8.49
CA LEU A 59 -3.71 10.43 -8.44
C LEU A 59 -4.97 9.81 -9.07
N LEU A 60 -4.98 9.75 -10.39
CA LEU A 60 -6.00 9.02 -11.15
C LEU A 60 -5.75 7.52 -10.96
N ILE A 61 -6.57 6.89 -10.13
CA ILE A 61 -6.62 5.44 -10.01
C ILE A 61 -7.89 5.00 -10.69
N ASP A 62 -7.71 4.41 -11.87
CA ASP A 62 -8.76 3.76 -12.64
C ASP A 62 -9.05 2.41 -11.96
N ILE A 63 -10.23 2.28 -11.37
CA ILE A 63 -10.77 1.04 -10.77
C ILE A 63 -11.87 0.45 -11.65
#